data_AF-A0ABD3EW01-F1
#
_entry.id   AF-A0ABD3EW01-F1
#
_cell.length_a   1.000
_cell.length_b   1.000
_cell.length_c   1.000
_cell.angle_alpha   90.00
_cell.angle_beta   90.00
_cell.angle_gamma   90.00
#
_symmetry.space_group_name_H-M   'P 1'
#
loop_
_entity.id
_entity.type
_entity.pdbx_description
1 polymer ?
#
loop_
_entity_poly.entity_id
_entity_poly.type
_entity_poly.pdbx_seq_one_letter_code
_entity_poly.pdbx_strand_id
1 'polypeptide(L)'
;MVVYPKLVASAYATIRVLRDVFNCRLPIEIWYRPNEMAQSSAMLDVLKGVGNDSVGGITLEEITHPRARRFNDKIYAVQHSKFDQILFLDADNVLARDPSYLFEIPEFVQTGAVFWPDYWHPDHTIFHVNKASLVWELLDTPFVDMFEQESGQLLIDRRRHAAALDLVTFYGLHEPNYFDRLKLVWGDKDLFRLAWLKLGASFHMIETPPATAGRM
;
A
#
# COMPACT_ATOMS: atom_id res chain seq x y z
N MET A 1 -0.76 5.11 -6.41
CA MET A 1 0.61 5.38 -5.92
C MET A 1 0.59 6.67 -5.10
N VAL A 2 1.40 6.80 -4.05
CA VAL A 2 1.63 8.08 -3.35
C VAL A 2 3.00 8.61 -3.74
N VAL A 3 3.10 9.91 -4.06
CA VAL A 3 4.35 10.54 -4.51
C VAL A 3 4.70 11.79 -3.69
N TYR A 4 5.99 11.97 -3.49
CA TYR A 4 6.63 13.17 -2.96
C TYR A 4 7.87 13.49 -3.81
N PRO A 5 8.50 14.68 -3.70
CA PRO A 5 9.44 15.18 -4.72
C PRO A 5 10.55 14.22 -5.12
N LYS A 6 11.12 13.45 -4.18
CA LYS A 6 12.22 12.52 -4.47
C LYS A 6 11.79 11.29 -5.28
N LEU A 7 10.51 10.90 -5.21
CA LEU A 7 9.99 9.69 -5.87
C LEU A 7 9.27 9.99 -7.19
N VAL A 8 9.12 11.26 -7.60
CA VAL A 8 8.42 11.59 -8.85
C VAL A 8 9.10 10.95 -10.06
N ALA A 9 10.44 10.94 -10.11
CA ALA A 9 11.18 10.31 -11.20
C ALA A 9 10.92 8.79 -11.27
N SER A 10 10.84 8.13 -10.10
CA SER A 10 10.55 6.69 -10.01
C SER A 10 9.11 6.40 -10.45
N ALA A 11 8.14 7.15 -9.94
CA ALA A 11 6.75 7.04 -10.36
C ALA A 11 6.58 7.26 -11.87
N TYR A 12 7.24 8.28 -12.42
CA TYR A 12 7.26 8.54 -13.86
C TYR A 12 7.80 7.33 -14.64
N ALA A 13 8.94 6.77 -14.23
CA ALA A 13 9.52 5.60 -14.87
C ALA A 13 8.56 4.40 -14.85
N THR A 14 7.95 4.10 -13.69
CA THR A 14 6.96 3.01 -13.57
C THR A 14 5.76 3.23 -14.48
N ILE A 15 5.23 4.46 -14.58
CA ILE A 15 4.12 4.79 -15.48
C ILE A 15 4.52 4.60 -16.95
N ARG A 16 5.72 5.04 -17.35
CA ARG A 16 6.21 4.85 -18.73
C ARG A 16 6.36 3.36 -19.07
N VAL A 17 6.88 2.55 -18.15
CA VAL A 17 6.96 1.08 -18.34
C VAL A 17 5.56 0.49 -18.51
N LEU A 18 4.60 0.86 -17.65
CA LEU A 18 3.22 0.39 -17.75
C LEU A 18 2.58 0.75 -19.10
N ARG A 19 2.70 2.00 -19.54
CA ARG A 19 2.03 2.50 -20.74
C ARG A 19 2.73 2.10 -22.04
N ASP A 20 4.06 2.24 -22.10
CA ASP A 20 4.80 2.10 -23.36
C ASP A 20 5.36 0.69 -23.58
N VAL A 21 5.74 -0.01 -22.51
CA VAL A 21 6.34 -1.35 -22.61
C VAL A 21 5.27 -2.43 -22.47
N PHE A 22 4.45 -2.34 -21.43
CA PHE A 22 3.42 -3.35 -21.16
C PHE A 22 2.09 -3.07 -21.88
N ASN A 23 1.90 -1.88 -22.46
CA ASN A 23 0.62 -1.45 -23.04
C ASN A 23 -0.55 -1.61 -22.06
N CYS A 24 -0.28 -1.49 -20.75
CA CYS A 24 -1.26 -1.65 -19.70
C CYS A 24 -2.27 -0.50 -19.77
N ARG A 25 -3.56 -0.84 -19.75
CA ARG A 25 -4.67 0.12 -19.86
C ARG A 25 -5.40 0.38 -18.55
N LEU A 26 -4.96 -0.22 -17.44
CA LEU A 26 -5.55 0.04 -16.14
C LEU A 26 -5.42 1.52 -15.78
N PRO A 27 -6.47 2.14 -15.22
CA PRO A 27 -6.40 3.53 -14.77
C PRO A 27 -5.43 3.66 -13.59
N ILE A 28 -4.74 4.80 -13.51
CA ILE A 28 -3.77 5.07 -12.45
C ILE A 28 -4.20 6.31 -11.65
N GLU A 29 -4.20 6.17 -10.33
CA GLU A 29 -4.32 7.29 -9.40
C GLU A 29 -2.97 7.61 -8.76
N ILE A 30 -2.58 8.88 -8.85
CA ILE A 30 -1.40 9.42 -8.21
C ILE A 30 -1.84 10.36 -7.10
N TRP A 31 -1.51 10.00 -5.87
CA TRP A 31 -1.82 10.77 -4.68
C TRP A 31 -0.61 11.58 -4.24
N TYR A 32 -0.80 12.85 -3.90
CA TYR A 32 0.29 13.71 -3.43
C TYR A 32 -0.18 14.70 -2.36
N ARG A 33 0.75 15.20 -1.55
CA ARG A 33 0.48 16.27 -0.58
C ARG A 33 0.88 17.63 -1.16
N PRO A 34 -0.05 18.59 -1.31
CA PRO A 34 0.26 19.90 -1.89
C PRO A 34 1.42 20.63 -1.20
N ASN A 35 1.46 20.61 0.13
CA ASN A 35 2.51 21.27 0.91
C ASN A 35 3.91 20.68 0.68
N GLU A 36 4.01 19.37 0.41
CA GLU A 36 5.29 18.71 0.12
C GLU A 36 5.73 18.92 -1.33
N MET A 37 4.76 19.10 -2.24
CA MET A 37 5.00 19.32 -3.66
C MET A 37 5.10 20.80 -4.05
N ALA A 38 4.86 21.74 -3.13
CA ALA A 38 4.78 23.17 -3.41
C ALA A 38 6.04 23.74 -4.09
N GLN A 39 7.23 23.23 -3.73
CA GLN A 39 8.50 23.64 -4.33
C GLN A 39 8.87 22.84 -5.59
N SER A 40 8.00 21.95 -6.04
CA SER A 40 8.24 20.98 -7.12
C SER A 40 7.07 20.95 -8.11
N SER A 41 6.41 22.09 -8.32
CA SER A 41 5.26 22.22 -9.23
C SER A 41 5.55 21.71 -10.64
N ALA A 42 6.74 21.98 -11.18
CA ALA A 42 7.16 21.46 -12.48
C ALA A 42 7.15 19.92 -12.55
N MET A 43 7.44 19.23 -11.43
CA MET A 43 7.37 17.76 -11.37
C MET A 43 5.93 17.25 -11.43
N LEU A 44 4.98 17.96 -10.81
CA LEU A 44 3.55 17.66 -10.96
C LEU A 44 3.09 17.87 -12.40
N ASP A 45 3.60 18.89 -13.08
CA ASP A 45 3.24 19.16 -14.47
C ASP A 45 3.74 18.07 -15.42
N VAL A 46 4.90 17.47 -15.14
CA VAL A 46 5.37 16.26 -15.85
C VAL A 46 4.39 15.10 -15.68
N LEU A 47 3.93 14.82 -14.45
CA LEU A 47 2.96 13.75 -14.19
C LEU A 47 1.61 14.01 -14.86
N LYS A 48 1.14 15.26 -14.85
CA LYS A 48 -0.07 15.68 -15.57
C LYS A 48 0.07 15.51 -17.08
N GLY A 49 1.24 15.85 -17.64
CA GLY A 49 1.55 15.69 -19.05
C GLY A 49 1.43 14.23 -19.51
N VAL A 50 1.98 13.29 -18.74
CA VAL A 50 1.82 11.86 -19.03
C VAL A 50 0.36 11.42 -18.98
N GLY A 51 -0.43 11.99 -18.05
CA GLY A 51 -1.84 11.66 -17.90
C GLY A 51 -2.68 11.98 -19.14
N ASN A 52 -2.47 13.14 -19.75
CA ASN A 52 -3.25 13.60 -20.91
C ASN A 52 -3.04 12.78 -22.18
N ASP A 53 -1.86 12.18 -22.35
CA ASP A 53 -1.50 11.42 -23.56
C ASP A 53 -1.70 9.90 -23.39
N SER A 54 -2.12 9.43 -22.21
CA SER A 54 -2.11 8.00 -21.88
C SER A 54 -3.47 7.31 -22.03
N VAL A 55 -3.48 6.23 -22.81
CA VAL A 55 -4.61 5.27 -22.85
C VAL A 55 -4.77 4.63 -21.46
N GLY A 56 -5.97 4.69 -20.89
CA GLY A 56 -6.27 4.20 -19.53
C GLY A 56 -6.46 5.30 -18.48
N GLY A 57 -5.95 6.52 -18.76
CA GLY A 57 -6.12 7.68 -17.87
C GLY A 57 -5.21 7.66 -16.65
N ILE A 58 -4.80 8.86 -16.23
CA ILE A 58 -4.09 9.09 -14.97
C ILE A 58 -4.75 10.28 -14.27
N THR A 59 -5.16 10.08 -13.03
CA THR A 59 -5.70 11.15 -12.19
C THR A 59 -4.71 11.51 -11.09
N LEU A 60 -4.70 12.79 -10.73
CA LEU A 60 -3.92 13.29 -9.60
C LEU A 60 -4.89 13.70 -8.49
N GLU A 61 -4.70 13.15 -7.30
CA GLU A 61 -5.55 13.38 -6.14
C GLU A 61 -4.72 13.95 -4.98
N GLU A 62 -5.33 14.87 -4.23
CA GLU A 62 -4.65 15.57 -3.14
C GLU A 62 -4.91 14.90 -1.79
N ILE A 63 -3.85 14.69 -1.03
CA ILE A 63 -3.93 14.29 0.37
C ILE A 63 -4.01 15.55 1.24
N THR A 64 -5.22 15.88 1.68
CA THR A 64 -5.49 17.07 2.50
C THR A 64 -5.64 16.76 3.98
N HIS A 65 -5.81 15.49 4.35
CA HIS A 65 -6.04 15.11 5.74
C HIS A 65 -4.83 15.43 6.62
N PRO A 66 -5.00 16.17 7.74
CA PRO A 66 -3.89 16.68 8.54
C PRO A 66 -3.15 15.60 9.33
N ARG A 67 -3.80 14.45 9.59
CA ARG A 67 -3.20 13.31 10.30
C ARG A 67 -2.64 12.22 9.36
N ALA A 68 -3.02 12.24 8.09
CA ALA A 68 -2.32 11.41 7.11
C ALA A 68 -0.93 12.05 6.98
N ARG A 69 0.12 11.39 7.47
CA ARG A 69 1.48 11.92 7.40
C ARG A 69 2.40 10.73 7.18
N ARG A 70 3.39 10.89 6.31
CA ARG A 70 4.43 9.89 6.06
C ARG A 70 3.78 8.56 5.63
N PHE A 71 4.05 7.49 6.37
CA PHE A 71 3.49 6.15 6.22
C PHE A 71 1.96 6.13 6.08
N ASN A 72 1.25 7.03 6.78
CA ASN A 72 -0.21 7.04 6.74
C ASN A 72 -0.80 7.66 5.47
N ASP A 73 0.01 8.29 4.61
CA ASP A 73 -0.47 8.83 3.33
C ASP A 73 -0.98 7.71 2.42
N LYS A 74 -0.40 6.51 2.48
CA LYS A 74 -0.88 5.36 1.70
C LYS A 74 -2.19 4.78 2.21
N ILE A 75 -2.39 4.73 3.53
CA ILE A 75 -3.67 4.34 4.13
C ILE A 75 -4.77 5.28 3.63
N TYR A 76 -4.50 6.59 3.65
CA TYR A 76 -5.44 7.58 3.12
C TYR A 76 -5.72 7.37 1.63
N ALA A 77 -4.69 7.20 0.81
CA ALA A 77 -4.86 6.97 -0.63
C ALA A 77 -5.70 5.72 -0.93
N VAL A 78 -5.43 4.60 -0.26
CA VAL A 78 -6.20 3.35 -0.43
C VAL A 78 -7.65 3.54 0.01
N GLN A 79 -7.90 4.24 1.12
CA GLN A 79 -9.24 4.50 1.65
C GLN A 79 -10.05 5.54 0.87
N HIS A 80 -9.40 6.44 0.13
CA HIS A 80 -10.07 7.53 -0.60
C HIS A 80 -9.96 7.47 -2.13
N SER A 81 -9.27 6.47 -2.67
CA SER A 81 -9.30 6.10 -4.10
C SER A 81 -10.72 5.99 -4.66
N LYS A 82 -10.88 6.31 -5.95
CA LYS A 82 -12.14 6.21 -6.69
C LYS A 82 -12.34 4.82 -7.30
N PHE A 83 -11.35 3.94 -7.21
CA PHE A 83 -11.44 2.57 -7.71
C PHE A 83 -12.02 1.63 -6.66
N ASP A 84 -12.91 0.74 -7.09
CA ASP A 84 -13.45 -0.32 -6.22
C ASP A 84 -12.37 -1.39 -5.92
N GLN A 85 -11.56 -1.75 -6.93
CA GLN A 85 -10.47 -2.71 -6.82
C GLN A 85 -9.15 -2.02 -7.09
N ILE A 86 -8.20 -2.14 -6.17
CA ILE A 86 -6.97 -1.36 -6.15
C ILE A 86 -5.78 -2.27 -6.03
N LEU A 87 -4.85 -2.14 -6.97
CA LEU A 87 -3.45 -2.50 -6.75
C LEU A 87 -2.73 -1.24 -6.27
N PHE A 88 -2.41 -1.18 -4.98
CA PHE A 88 -1.55 -0.13 -4.44
C PHE A 88 -0.10 -0.53 -4.67
N LEU A 89 0.69 0.45 -5.11
CA LEU A 89 2.14 0.33 -5.28
C LEU A 89 2.78 1.60 -4.73
N ASP A 90 3.81 1.43 -3.90
CA ASP A 90 4.71 2.52 -3.55
C ASP A 90 5.43 3.01 -4.81
N ALA A 91 5.87 4.27 -4.78
CA ALA A 91 6.42 4.92 -5.97
C ALA A 91 7.80 4.41 -6.41
N ASP A 92 8.45 3.62 -5.56
CA ASP A 92 9.70 2.90 -5.80
C ASP A 92 9.51 1.41 -6.13
N ASN A 93 8.26 0.91 -6.21
CA ASN A 93 7.98 -0.43 -6.73
C ASN A 93 8.00 -0.42 -8.27
N VAL A 94 8.70 -1.41 -8.84
CA VAL A 94 8.79 -1.64 -10.29
C VAL A 94 8.14 -2.97 -10.63
N LEU A 95 7.24 -2.95 -11.62
CA LEU A 95 6.51 -4.12 -12.09
C LEU A 95 7.34 -4.90 -13.12
N ALA A 96 7.43 -6.22 -12.94
CA ALA A 96 8.14 -7.11 -13.87
C ALA A 96 7.32 -7.46 -15.14
N ARG A 97 5.99 -7.27 -15.10
CA ARG A 97 5.05 -7.49 -16.22
C ARG A 97 3.77 -6.69 -16.01
N ASP A 98 2.88 -6.69 -17.00
CA ASP A 98 1.53 -6.11 -16.89
C ASP A 98 0.80 -6.67 -15.64
N PRO A 99 0.34 -5.82 -14.70
CA PRO A 99 -0.34 -6.27 -13.49
C PRO A 99 -1.81 -6.65 -13.70
N SER A 100 -2.39 -6.46 -14.89
CA SER A 100 -3.84 -6.66 -15.12
C SER A 100 -4.36 -8.03 -14.69
N TYR A 101 -3.56 -9.07 -14.88
CA TYR A 101 -3.93 -10.44 -14.47
C TYR A 101 -4.14 -10.59 -12.96
N LEU A 102 -3.56 -9.72 -12.11
CA LEU A 102 -3.69 -9.80 -10.65
C LEU A 102 -5.15 -9.65 -10.20
N PHE A 103 -5.97 -8.93 -10.95
CA PHE A 103 -7.41 -8.76 -10.65
C PHE A 103 -8.24 -10.00 -11.00
N GLU A 104 -7.65 -10.97 -11.70
CA GLU A 104 -8.32 -12.18 -12.18
C GLU A 104 -7.79 -13.46 -11.52
N ILE A 105 -6.72 -13.37 -10.72
CA ILE A 105 -6.18 -14.56 -10.05
C ILE A 105 -7.22 -15.15 -9.08
N PRO A 106 -7.32 -16.49 -8.98
CA PRO A 106 -8.32 -17.14 -8.14
C PRO A 106 -8.32 -16.65 -6.70
N GLU A 107 -7.14 -16.36 -6.16
CA GLU A 107 -6.92 -15.87 -4.81
C GLU A 107 -7.65 -14.54 -4.58
N PHE A 108 -7.47 -13.57 -5.48
CA PHE A 108 -8.13 -12.27 -5.39
C PHE A 108 -9.63 -12.36 -5.64
N VAL A 109 -10.05 -13.15 -6.63
CA VAL A 109 -11.48 -13.36 -6.92
C VAL A 109 -12.18 -13.96 -5.69
N GLN A 110 -11.57 -14.93 -5.02
CA GLN A 110 -12.13 -15.60 -3.86
C GLN A 110 -12.13 -14.71 -2.62
N THR A 111 -11.03 -14.03 -2.29
CA THR A 111 -10.89 -13.32 -1.01
C THR A 111 -11.16 -11.82 -1.09
N GLY A 112 -10.98 -11.22 -2.26
CA GLY A 112 -11.00 -9.77 -2.46
C GLY A 112 -9.81 -9.04 -1.84
N ALA A 113 -8.80 -9.73 -1.33
CA ALA A 113 -7.60 -9.13 -0.77
C ALA A 113 -6.39 -10.04 -0.94
N VAL A 114 -5.31 -9.52 -1.52
CA VAL A 114 -4.03 -10.21 -1.67
C VAL A 114 -2.92 -9.34 -1.09
N PHE A 115 -2.15 -9.93 -0.19
CA PHE A 115 -1.02 -9.32 0.50
C PHE A 115 0.26 -10.08 0.17
N TRP A 116 1.38 -9.36 0.23
CA TRP A 116 2.70 -9.93 0.03
C TRP A 116 3.48 -9.99 1.34
N PRO A 117 4.28 -11.04 1.55
CA PRO A 117 5.12 -11.16 2.73
C PRO A 117 6.28 -10.17 2.64
N ASP A 118 6.61 -9.58 3.78
CA ASP A 118 7.87 -8.89 4.00
C ASP A 118 8.99 -9.90 4.33
N TYR A 119 10.22 -9.43 4.52
CA TYR A 119 11.36 -10.27 4.91
C TYR A 119 11.24 -10.85 6.32
N TRP A 120 10.32 -10.35 7.14
CA TRP A 120 10.27 -10.62 8.58
C TRP A 120 9.21 -11.67 8.91
N HIS A 121 9.68 -12.79 9.47
CA HIS A 121 8.85 -13.78 10.15
C HIS A 121 8.88 -13.49 11.66
N PRO A 122 7.84 -13.83 12.44
CA PRO A 122 7.84 -13.71 13.90
C PRO A 122 9.10 -14.23 14.61
N ASP A 123 9.73 -15.28 14.09
CA ASP A 123 10.99 -15.84 14.64
C ASP A 123 12.22 -14.99 14.34
N HIS A 124 12.15 -14.13 13.33
CA HIS A 124 13.25 -13.36 12.78
C HIS A 124 12.81 -11.93 12.43
N THR A 125 12.13 -11.24 13.35
CA THR A 125 11.65 -9.86 13.14
C THR A 125 12.49 -8.82 13.89
N ILE A 126 12.84 -7.73 13.21
CA ILE A 126 13.44 -6.53 13.83
C ILE A 126 12.40 -5.53 14.36
N PHE A 127 11.12 -5.79 14.12
CA PHE A 127 10.00 -4.91 14.53
C PHE A 127 9.26 -5.45 15.76
N HIS A 128 9.73 -6.56 16.33
CA HIS A 128 9.16 -7.19 17.51
C HIS A 128 7.67 -7.58 17.35
N VAL A 129 7.21 -7.85 16.12
CA VAL A 129 5.88 -8.42 15.84
C VAL A 129 5.93 -9.96 15.96
N ASN A 130 6.33 -10.43 17.14
CA ASN A 130 6.42 -11.86 17.46
C ASN A 130 5.39 -12.26 18.52
N LYS A 131 5.38 -13.54 18.94
CA LYS A 131 4.41 -14.07 19.92
C LYS A 131 4.38 -13.32 21.25
N ALA A 132 5.49 -12.73 21.68
CA ALA A 132 5.59 -11.98 22.94
C ALA A 132 5.23 -10.49 22.79
N SER A 133 4.87 -10.04 21.59
CA SER A 133 4.52 -8.65 21.33
C SER A 133 3.24 -8.24 22.05
N LEU A 134 3.24 -7.04 22.64
CA LEU A 134 2.04 -6.42 23.22
C LEU A 134 0.99 -6.05 22.16
N VAL A 135 1.32 -6.11 20.86
CA VAL A 135 0.36 -5.84 19.79
C VAL A 135 -0.85 -6.79 19.86
N TRP A 136 -0.63 -8.06 20.21
CA TRP A 136 -1.69 -9.07 20.29
C TRP A 136 -2.66 -8.81 21.45
N GLU A 137 -2.13 -8.32 22.58
CA GLU A 137 -2.94 -7.91 23.72
C GLU A 137 -3.67 -6.59 23.44
N LEU A 138 -2.98 -5.60 22.87
CA LEU A 138 -3.58 -4.31 22.48
C LEU A 138 -4.75 -4.51 21.52
N LEU A 139 -4.59 -5.42 20.57
CA LEU A 139 -5.60 -5.73 19.57
C LEU A 139 -6.63 -6.73 20.06
N ASP A 140 -6.47 -7.36 21.23
CA ASP A 140 -7.30 -8.47 21.68
C ASP A 140 -7.49 -9.51 20.55
N THR A 141 -6.36 -9.99 20.03
CA THR A 141 -6.29 -10.92 18.89
C THR A 141 -5.25 -12.00 19.19
N PRO A 142 -5.55 -13.30 19.03
CA PRO A 142 -4.56 -14.36 19.20
C PRO A 142 -3.35 -14.16 18.28
N PHE A 143 -2.17 -14.56 18.75
CA PHE A 143 -0.96 -14.60 17.92
C PHE A 143 -1.20 -15.47 16.68
N VAL A 144 -0.79 -14.96 15.52
CA VAL A 144 -0.82 -15.67 14.24
C VAL A 144 0.60 -15.81 13.71
N ASP A 145 1.03 -17.06 13.54
CA ASP A 145 2.35 -17.40 13.02
C ASP A 145 2.35 -17.33 11.48
N MET A 146 2.72 -16.16 10.97
CA MET A 146 2.85 -15.90 9.53
C MET A 146 3.78 -14.70 9.31
N PHE A 147 4.28 -14.54 8.09
CA PHE A 147 5.07 -13.37 7.71
C PHE A 147 4.34 -12.05 7.99
N GLU A 148 5.12 -11.05 8.42
CA GLU A 148 4.69 -9.65 8.36
C GLU A 148 4.39 -9.26 6.92
N GLN A 149 3.52 -8.26 6.74
CA GLN A 149 3.07 -7.84 5.44
C GLN A 149 3.92 -6.69 4.88
N GLU A 150 4.19 -6.70 3.58
CA GLU A 150 4.79 -5.59 2.84
C GLU A 150 3.68 -4.62 2.41
N SER A 151 3.65 -3.40 2.98
CA SER A 151 2.63 -2.39 2.68
C SER A 151 2.88 -1.57 1.43
N GLY A 152 4.07 -1.66 0.85
CA GLY A 152 4.38 -1.04 -0.43
C GLY A 152 3.70 -1.70 -1.62
N GLN A 153 3.09 -2.88 -1.45
CA GLN A 153 2.24 -3.48 -2.47
C GLN A 153 1.10 -4.30 -1.86
N LEU A 154 -0.12 -4.00 -2.28
CA LEU A 154 -1.32 -4.72 -1.84
C LEU A 154 -2.40 -4.64 -2.91
N LEU A 155 -3.26 -5.65 -2.95
CA LEU A 155 -4.38 -5.72 -3.88
C LEU A 155 -5.67 -5.89 -3.07
N ILE A 156 -6.59 -4.93 -3.13
CA ILE A 156 -7.79 -4.91 -2.29
C ILE A 156 -9.02 -4.53 -3.12
N ASP A 157 -10.09 -5.31 -2.96
CA ASP A 157 -11.47 -4.92 -3.27
C ASP A 157 -12.04 -4.17 -2.07
N ARG A 158 -12.13 -2.85 -2.21
CA ARG A 158 -12.55 -1.96 -1.12
C ARG A 158 -13.97 -2.16 -0.69
N ARG A 159 -14.85 -2.53 -1.63
CA ARG A 159 -16.28 -2.71 -1.32
C ARG A 159 -16.49 -3.92 -0.45
N ARG A 160 -15.71 -4.99 -0.68
CA ARG A 160 -15.73 -6.20 0.14
C ARG A 160 -15.07 -6.00 1.51
N HIS A 161 -14.11 -5.08 1.60
CA HIS A 161 -13.27 -4.89 2.80
C HIS A 161 -13.40 -3.51 3.46
N ALA A 162 -14.54 -2.84 3.30
CA ALA A 162 -14.76 -1.48 3.83
C ALA A 162 -14.50 -1.39 5.34
N ALA A 163 -15.03 -2.34 6.14
CA ALA A 163 -14.82 -2.36 7.59
C ALA A 163 -13.34 -2.54 7.97
N ALA A 164 -12.59 -3.33 7.20
CA ALA A 164 -11.18 -3.55 7.45
C ALA A 164 -10.36 -2.30 7.10
N LEU A 165 -10.71 -1.61 6.01
CA LEU A 165 -10.08 -0.34 5.66
C LEU A 165 -10.39 0.79 6.66
N ASP A 166 -11.60 0.83 7.20
CA ASP A 166 -11.96 1.75 8.29
C ASP A 166 -11.10 1.47 9.53
N LEU A 167 -10.86 0.20 9.85
CA LEU A 167 -10.02 -0.20 10.96
C LEU A 167 -8.54 0.13 10.75
N VAL A 168 -7.98 -0.09 9.55
CA VAL A 168 -6.61 0.37 9.22
C VAL A 168 -6.51 1.87 9.32
N THR A 169 -7.52 2.60 8.84
CA THR A 169 -7.60 4.06 8.95
C THR A 169 -7.60 4.49 10.41
N PHE A 170 -8.35 3.80 11.28
CA PHE A 170 -8.32 4.01 12.72
C PHE A 170 -6.92 3.74 13.30
N TYR A 171 -6.28 2.62 12.95
CA TYR A 171 -4.93 2.30 13.43
C TYR A 171 -3.88 3.35 13.04
N GLY A 172 -3.92 3.85 11.81
CA GLY A 172 -2.95 4.84 11.31
C GLY A 172 -3.24 6.26 11.79
N LEU A 173 -4.50 6.68 11.82
CA LEU A 173 -4.88 8.10 11.94
C LEU A 173 -5.45 8.50 13.30
N HIS A 174 -5.74 7.55 14.19
CA HIS A 174 -6.27 7.86 15.52
C HIS A 174 -5.20 8.45 16.45
N GLU A 175 -5.61 9.38 17.31
CA GLU A 175 -4.76 9.99 18.33
C GLU A 175 -5.40 9.81 19.72
N PRO A 176 -4.63 9.37 20.74
CA PRO A 176 -3.22 9.00 20.67
C PRO A 176 -2.99 7.70 19.88
N ASN A 177 -1.92 7.66 19.07
CA ASN A 177 -1.54 6.45 18.36
C ASN A 177 -0.71 5.54 19.28
N TYR A 178 -1.31 4.45 19.77
CA TYR A 178 -0.64 3.52 20.67
C TYR A 178 0.40 2.64 19.98
N PHE A 179 0.26 2.37 18.69
CA PHE A 179 1.25 1.63 17.90
C PHE A 179 2.58 2.39 17.89
N ASP A 180 2.54 3.69 17.57
CA ASP A 180 3.72 4.55 17.57
C ASP A 180 4.25 4.79 18.99
N ARG A 181 3.36 5.10 19.93
CA ARG A 181 3.73 5.44 21.31
C ARG A 181 4.43 4.28 22.03
N LEU A 182 3.96 3.06 21.81
CA LEU A 182 4.51 1.83 22.41
C LEU A 182 5.51 1.12 21.48
N LYS A 183 5.74 1.65 20.27
CA LYS A 183 6.65 1.09 19.24
C LYS A 183 6.33 -0.38 18.92
N LEU A 184 5.05 -0.68 18.70
CA LEU A 184 4.57 -2.05 18.50
C LEU A 184 4.65 -2.50 17.04
N VAL A 185 4.63 -1.56 16.11
CA VAL A 185 4.82 -1.77 14.67
C VAL A 185 5.57 -0.58 14.10
N TRP A 186 6.15 -0.74 12.91
CA TRP A 186 6.88 0.32 12.23
C TRP A 186 6.03 0.97 11.14
N GLY A 187 5.45 2.14 11.47
CA GLY A 187 4.60 2.88 10.55
C GLY A 187 3.37 2.07 10.15
N ASP A 188 3.10 2.00 8.85
CA ASP A 188 1.91 1.34 8.29
C ASP A 188 2.14 -0.12 7.89
N LYS A 189 3.41 -0.58 7.88
CA LYS A 189 3.91 -1.85 7.31
C LYS A 189 2.95 -3.02 7.50
N ASP A 190 2.51 -3.25 8.74
CA ASP A 190 1.73 -4.44 9.09
C ASP A 190 0.27 -4.11 9.49
N LEU A 191 -0.12 -2.83 9.41
CA LEU A 191 -1.44 -2.40 9.88
C LEU A 191 -2.59 -3.00 9.06
N PHE A 192 -2.42 -3.19 7.75
CA PHE A 192 -3.43 -3.85 6.93
C PHE A 192 -3.63 -5.30 7.35
N ARG A 193 -2.54 -6.07 7.50
CA ARG A 193 -2.62 -7.45 7.99
C ARG A 193 -3.30 -7.53 9.35
N LEU A 194 -2.90 -6.68 10.30
CA LEU A 194 -3.47 -6.68 11.65
C LEU A 194 -4.97 -6.36 11.67
N ALA A 195 -5.44 -5.42 10.85
CA ALA A 195 -6.86 -5.11 10.75
C ALA A 195 -7.68 -6.27 10.15
N TRP A 196 -7.15 -6.94 9.14
CA TRP A 196 -7.80 -8.12 8.54
C TRP A 196 -7.88 -9.27 9.54
N LEU A 197 -6.80 -9.52 10.28
CA LEU A 197 -6.77 -10.54 11.34
C LEU A 197 -7.78 -10.22 12.44
N LYS A 198 -7.84 -8.96 12.91
CA LYS A 198 -8.77 -8.54 13.97
C LYS A 198 -10.23 -8.79 13.59
N LEU A 199 -10.59 -8.54 12.33
CA LEU A 199 -11.96 -8.68 11.85
C LEU A 199 -12.28 -10.08 11.31
N GLY A 200 -11.30 -10.98 11.24
CA GLY A 200 -11.45 -12.27 10.55
C GLY A 200 -11.78 -12.12 9.07
N ALA A 201 -11.35 -11.01 8.45
CA ALA A 201 -11.61 -10.73 7.04
C ALA A 201 -10.78 -11.65 6.15
N SER A 202 -11.35 -12.15 5.07
CA SER A 202 -10.65 -13.05 4.15
C SER A 202 -9.57 -12.30 3.36
N PHE A 203 -8.36 -12.84 3.34
CA PHE A 203 -7.29 -12.41 2.45
C PHE A 203 -6.43 -13.60 2.05
N HIS A 204 -5.64 -13.45 0.99
CA HIS A 204 -4.60 -14.38 0.61
C HIS A 204 -3.23 -13.74 0.85
N MET A 205 -2.38 -14.41 1.61
CA MET A 205 -0.97 -14.04 1.72
C MET A 205 -0.19 -14.83 0.67
N ILE A 206 0.55 -14.15 -0.20
CA ILE A 206 1.42 -14.82 -1.16
C ILE A 206 2.45 -15.68 -0.42
N GLU A 207 2.54 -16.96 -0.79
CA GLU A 207 3.40 -17.92 -0.09
C GLU A 207 4.88 -17.79 -0.46
N THR A 208 5.19 -17.17 -1.59
CA THR A 208 6.57 -16.96 -2.05
C THR A 208 7.19 -15.79 -1.29
N PRO A 209 8.25 -15.99 -0.48
CA PRO A 209 8.92 -14.91 0.23
C PRO A 209 9.59 -13.92 -0.73
N PRO A 210 9.89 -12.69 -0.28
CA PRO A 210 10.65 -11.75 -1.08
C PRO A 210 12.04 -12.32 -1.40
N ALA A 211 12.49 -12.09 -2.62
CA ALA A 211 13.81 -12.48 -3.10
C ALA A 211 14.64 -11.23 -3.45
N THR A 212 15.95 -11.37 -3.35
CA THR A 212 16.88 -10.32 -3.77
C THR A 212 17.19 -10.45 -5.26
N ALA A 213 17.14 -9.32 -5.97
CA ALA A 213 17.54 -9.22 -7.37
C ALA A 213 18.64 -8.18 -7.53
N GLY A 214 19.71 -8.52 -8.27
CA GLY A 214 20.91 -7.70 -8.43
C GLY A 214 22.15 -8.31 -7.76
N ARG A 215 23.33 -7.71 -7.99
CA ARG A 215 24.56 -8.04 -7.25
C ARG A 215 24.78 -6.95 -6.19
N MET A 216 25.08 -7.38 -4.96
CA MET A 216 25.60 -6.49 -3.91
C MET A 216 26.99 -5.98 -4.27
#